data_AF-A0A2G0CGV9-F1
#
_entry.id   AF-A0A2G0CGV9-F1
#
_cell.length_a   1.000
_cell.length_b   1.000
_cell.length_c   1.000
_cell.angle_alpha   90.00
_cell.angle_beta   90.00
_cell.angle_gamma   90.00
#
_symmetry.space_group_name_H-M   'P 1'
#
loop_
_entity.id
_entity.type
_entity.pdbx_description
1 polymer ?
#
loop_
_entity_poly.entity_id
_entity_poly.type
_entity_poly.pdbx_seq_one_letter_code
_entity_poly.pdbx_strand_id
1 'polypeptide(L)'
;MNKYGQALAFGIGVLITIIFLASIFSADDTTLEMLQANDKTAETYETDIFNFGISISVILTALAFVVALIFGVVQMASNPKGSLKGIAGLVGLLLILFIGYSMASGEVTDPEIANAIEKFETSQEAELTEGNLKFISGSILTALVMIGLAILTLIVFGIRGIFK
;
A
#
# COMPACT_ATOMS: atom_id res chain seq x y z
N MET A 1 -4.66 15.93 -18.94
CA MET A 1 -5.78 15.60 -18.01
C MET A 1 -6.80 16.72 -18.09
N ASN A 2 -8.08 16.40 -18.17
CA ASN A 2 -9.13 17.41 -18.14
C ASN A 2 -9.26 17.96 -16.69
N LYS A 3 -9.45 19.26 -16.52
CA LYS A 3 -9.51 19.96 -15.22
C LYS A 3 -10.52 19.30 -14.25
N TYR A 4 -11.59 18.72 -14.79
CA TYR A 4 -12.63 18.03 -14.03
C TYR A 4 -12.20 16.66 -13.47
N GLY A 5 -11.29 15.94 -14.15
CA GLY A 5 -10.83 14.63 -13.68
C GLY A 5 -9.91 14.73 -12.45
N GLN A 6 -9.04 15.75 -12.42
CA GLN A 6 -8.20 16.03 -11.26
C GLN A 6 -9.02 16.49 -10.05
N ALA A 7 -9.98 17.40 -10.27
CA ALA A 7 -10.86 17.88 -9.22
C ALA A 7 -11.72 16.74 -8.62
N LEU A 8 -12.20 15.82 -9.45
CA LEU A 8 -12.98 14.66 -9.01
C LEU A 8 -12.13 13.67 -8.20
N ALA A 9 -10.93 13.34 -8.66
CA ALA A 9 -10.03 12.45 -7.92
C ALA A 9 -9.65 13.03 -6.54
N PHE A 10 -9.32 14.33 -6.50
CA PHE A 10 -9.04 15.03 -5.26
C PHE A 10 -10.26 15.06 -4.34
N GLY A 11 -11.45 15.40 -4.86
CA GLY A 11 -12.69 15.47 -4.09
C GLY A 11 -13.07 14.12 -3.46
N ILE A 12 -12.94 13.02 -4.22
CA ILE A 12 -13.19 11.66 -3.69
C ILE A 12 -12.18 11.32 -2.59
N GLY A 13 -10.89 11.63 -2.78
CA GLY A 13 -9.85 11.39 -1.77
C GLY A 13 -10.09 12.16 -0.47
N VAL A 14 -10.47 13.44 -0.58
CA VAL A 14 -10.84 14.26 0.58
C VAL A 14 -12.08 13.70 1.28
N LEU A 15 -13.11 13.32 0.52
CA LEU A 15 -14.33 12.76 1.08
C LEU A 15 -14.07 11.46 1.86
N ILE A 16 -13.27 10.54 1.31
CA ILE A 16 -12.92 9.28 2.00
C ILE A 16 -12.15 9.58 3.29
N THR A 17 -11.20 10.52 3.24
CA THR A 17 -10.43 10.95 4.42
C THR A 17 -11.37 11.50 5.51
N ILE A 18 -12.34 12.33 5.14
CA ILE A 18 -13.32 12.88 6.07
C ILE A 18 -14.15 11.77 6.72
N ILE A 19 -14.65 10.80 5.94
CA ILE A 19 -15.45 9.70 6.46
C ILE A 19 -14.62 8.82 7.41
N PHE A 20 -13.37 8.53 7.05
CA PHE A 20 -12.46 7.79 7.91
C PHE A 20 -12.17 8.52 9.23
N LEU A 21 -11.89 9.81 9.18
CA LEU A 21 -11.69 10.63 10.38
C LEU A 21 -12.96 10.73 11.23
N ALA A 22 -14.14 10.82 10.61
CA ALA A 22 -15.41 10.81 11.33
C ALA A 22 -15.63 9.49 12.08
N SER A 23 -15.25 8.35 11.48
CA SER A 23 -15.28 7.04 12.14
C SER A 23 -14.39 7.02 13.39
N ILE A 24 -13.15 7.52 13.29
CA ILE A 24 -12.22 7.60 14.42
C ILE A 24 -12.73 8.55 15.51
N PHE A 25 -13.19 9.75 15.14
CA PHE A 25 -13.67 10.74 16.11
C PHE A 25 -15.03 10.42 16.70
N SER A 26 -15.73 9.40 16.18
CA SER A 26 -16.96 8.89 16.78
C SER A 26 -16.74 7.80 17.83
N ALA A 27 -15.48 7.38 18.06
CA ALA A 27 -15.14 6.41 19.09
C ALA A 27 -15.49 6.94 20.48
N ASP A 28 -15.99 6.05 21.35
CA ASP A 28 -16.25 6.39 22.74
C ASP A 28 -14.96 6.47 23.57
N ASP A 29 -15.05 7.11 24.74
CA ASP A 29 -13.91 7.33 25.63
C ASP A 29 -13.26 6.01 26.04
N THR A 30 -14.06 4.95 26.23
CA THR A 30 -13.57 3.61 26.59
C THR A 30 -12.71 2.98 25.48
N THR A 31 -13.15 3.08 24.22
CA THR A 31 -12.38 2.61 23.05
C THR A 31 -11.09 3.42 22.89
N LEU A 32 -11.15 4.74 23.09
CA LEU A 32 -9.99 5.62 23.02
C LEU A 32 -8.96 5.32 24.12
N GLU A 33 -9.41 5.12 25.36
CA GLU A 33 -8.55 4.73 26.49
C GLU A 33 -7.88 3.38 26.22
N MET A 34 -8.64 2.40 25.74
CA MET A 34 -8.11 1.09 25.35
C MET A 34 -7.06 1.19 24.24
N LEU A 35 -7.29 2.02 23.23
CA LEU A 35 -6.34 2.25 22.14
C LEU A 35 -5.11 3.05 22.56
N GLN A 36 -5.18 3.83 23.64
CA GLN A 36 -4.05 4.60 24.18
C GLN A 36 -3.27 3.85 25.26
N ALA A 37 -3.81 2.77 25.82
CA ALA A 37 -3.13 1.94 26.80
C ALA A 37 -1.83 1.35 26.23
N ASN A 38 -0.79 1.28 27.08
CA ASN A 38 0.50 0.67 26.73
C ASN A 38 0.41 -0.86 26.61
N ASP A 39 -0.51 -1.48 27.34
CA ASP A 39 -0.79 -2.91 27.27
C ASP A 39 -1.94 -3.17 26.30
N LYS A 40 -1.61 -3.56 25.06
CA LYS A 40 -2.61 -3.91 24.04
C LYS A 40 -3.26 -5.25 24.39
N THR A 41 -4.54 -5.22 24.76
CA THR A 41 -5.35 -6.42 25.04
C THR A 41 -5.95 -6.99 23.74
N ALA A 42 -6.49 -8.21 23.78
CA ALA A 42 -7.21 -8.79 22.63
C ALA A 42 -8.35 -7.87 22.15
N GLU A 43 -9.09 -7.28 23.09
CA GLU A 43 -10.17 -6.31 22.84
C GLU A 43 -9.70 -5.06 22.07
N THR A 44 -8.42 -4.68 22.19
CA THR A 44 -7.85 -3.56 21.43
C THR A 44 -7.83 -3.83 19.92
N TYR A 45 -7.77 -5.10 19.52
CA TYR A 45 -7.71 -5.51 18.11
C TYR A 45 -9.10 -5.77 17.51
N GLU A 46 -10.14 -5.87 18.33
CA GLU A 46 -11.52 -6.08 17.89
C GLU A 46 -12.27 -4.77 17.58
N THR A 47 -11.58 -3.62 17.62
CA THR A 47 -12.22 -2.33 17.38
C THR A 47 -12.62 -2.14 15.91
N ASP A 48 -13.86 -1.73 15.70
CA ASP A 48 -14.41 -1.50 14.36
C ASP A 48 -14.11 -0.09 13.80
N ILE A 49 -13.49 0.80 14.58
CA ILE A 49 -13.35 2.22 14.23
C ILE A 49 -12.50 2.44 12.96
N PHE A 50 -11.64 1.48 12.62
CA PHE A 50 -10.79 1.51 11.43
C PHE A 50 -11.37 0.73 10.23
N ASN A 51 -12.47 -0.01 10.41
CA ASN A 51 -12.99 -0.92 9.40
C ASN A 51 -13.34 -0.22 8.09
N PHE A 52 -13.91 0.98 8.15
CA PHE A 52 -14.19 1.76 6.94
C PHE A 52 -12.91 2.04 6.15
N GLY A 53 -11.86 2.53 6.82
CA GLY A 53 -10.58 2.87 6.20
C GLY A 53 -9.89 1.66 5.58
N ILE A 54 -9.90 0.52 6.28
CA ILE A 54 -9.35 -0.73 5.77
C ILE A 54 -10.17 -1.21 4.57
N SER A 55 -11.49 -1.28 4.70
CA SER A 55 -12.38 -1.81 3.66
C SER A 55 -12.32 -0.99 2.37
N ILE A 56 -12.40 0.34 2.47
CA ILE A 56 -12.34 1.20 1.28
C ILE A 56 -10.96 1.14 0.61
N SER A 57 -9.88 1.00 1.39
CA SER A 57 -8.53 0.85 0.85
C SER A 57 -8.37 -0.46 0.09
N VAL A 58 -8.91 -1.56 0.62
CA VAL A 58 -8.92 -2.86 -0.08
C VAL A 58 -9.71 -2.77 -1.39
N ILE A 59 -10.92 -2.19 -1.36
CA ILE A 59 -11.77 -2.02 -2.55
C ILE A 59 -11.07 -1.16 -3.60
N LEU A 60 -10.52 -0.01 -3.22
CA LEU A 60 -9.83 0.88 -4.15
C LEU A 60 -8.55 0.26 -4.72
N THR A 61 -7.82 -0.49 -3.92
CA THR A 61 -6.62 -1.20 -4.37
C THR A 61 -6.99 -2.29 -5.38
N ALA A 62 -8.02 -3.08 -5.09
CA ALA A 62 -8.52 -4.10 -6.02
C ALA A 62 -9.02 -3.47 -7.34
N LEU A 63 -9.77 -2.37 -7.26
CA LEU A 63 -10.24 -1.64 -8.43
C LEU A 63 -9.07 -1.09 -9.25
N ALA A 64 -8.11 -0.44 -8.60
CA ALA A 64 -6.93 0.10 -9.25
C ALA A 64 -6.12 -0.99 -9.94
N PHE A 65 -5.96 -2.16 -9.31
CA PHE A 65 -5.31 -3.32 -9.89
C PHE A 65 -6.02 -3.81 -11.16
N VAL A 66 -7.34 -4.02 -11.10
CA VAL A 66 -8.15 -4.46 -12.25
C VAL A 66 -8.07 -3.46 -13.39
N VAL A 67 -8.24 -2.17 -13.10
CA VAL A 67 -8.15 -1.09 -14.09
C VAL A 67 -6.75 -1.05 -14.70
N ALA A 68 -5.69 -1.13 -13.89
CA ALA A 68 -4.31 -1.13 -14.36
C ALA A 68 -4.02 -2.32 -15.30
N LEU A 69 -4.53 -3.51 -15.00
CA LEU A 69 -4.39 -4.68 -15.88
C LEU A 69 -5.12 -4.47 -17.21
N ILE A 70 -6.38 -4.04 -17.17
CA ILE A 70 -7.17 -3.80 -18.39
C ILE A 70 -6.48 -2.76 -19.26
N PHE A 71 -6.11 -1.61 -18.70
CA PHE A 71 -5.41 -0.56 -19.44
C PHE A 71 -4.04 -1.01 -19.94
N GLY A 72 -3.28 -1.77 -19.13
CA GLY A 72 -1.98 -2.31 -19.52
C GLY A 72 -2.09 -3.21 -20.74
N VAL A 73 -3.03 -4.15 -20.74
CA VAL A 73 -3.28 -5.08 -21.86
C VAL A 73 -3.78 -4.34 -23.09
N VAL A 74 -4.77 -3.45 -22.94
CA VAL A 74 -5.34 -2.67 -24.06
C VAL A 74 -4.27 -1.78 -24.70
N GLN A 75 -3.44 -1.12 -23.90
CA GLN A 75 -2.38 -0.25 -24.38
C GLN A 75 -1.27 -1.05 -25.10
N MET A 76 -0.92 -2.23 -24.58
CA MET A 76 0.04 -3.12 -25.21
C MET A 76 -0.47 -3.63 -26.56
N ALA A 77 -1.75 -4.00 -26.66
CA ALA A 77 -2.36 -4.47 -27.90
C ALA A 77 -2.51 -3.34 -28.94
N SER A 78 -2.93 -2.15 -28.51
CA SER A 78 -3.21 -1.02 -29.41
C SER A 78 -1.95 -0.27 -29.86
N ASN A 79 -0.90 -0.25 -29.04
CA ASN A 79 0.36 0.42 -29.36
C ASN A 79 1.58 -0.29 -28.74
N PRO A 80 1.99 -1.44 -29.30
CA PRO A 80 3.05 -2.27 -28.75
C PRO A 80 4.43 -1.59 -28.75
N LYS A 81 4.69 -0.70 -29.72
CA LYS A 81 5.94 0.07 -29.75
C LYS A 81 5.94 1.18 -28.69
N GLY A 82 4.80 1.82 -28.46
CA GLY A 82 4.63 2.85 -27.44
C GLY A 82 4.66 2.29 -26.01
N SER A 83 4.21 1.04 -25.81
CA SER A 83 4.20 0.38 -24.51
C SER A 83 5.58 -0.08 -24.04
N LEU A 84 6.60 -0.10 -24.91
CA LEU A 84 7.93 -0.62 -24.58
C LEU A 84 8.56 0.09 -23.36
N LYS A 85 8.33 1.40 -23.20
CA LYS A 85 8.78 2.15 -22.02
C LYS A 85 8.04 1.73 -20.74
N GLY A 86 6.75 1.45 -20.84
CA GLY A 86 5.94 0.94 -19.74
C GLY A 86 6.36 -0.48 -19.34
N ILE A 87 6.61 -1.34 -20.32
CA ILE A 87 7.14 -2.69 -20.12
C ILE A 87 8.52 -2.63 -19.45
N ALA A 88 9.41 -1.76 -19.92
CA ALA A 88 10.72 -1.56 -19.29
C ALA A 88 10.60 -1.10 -17.82
N GLY A 89 9.66 -0.21 -17.51
CA GLY A 89 9.36 0.18 -16.14
C GLY A 89 8.85 -0.98 -15.28
N LEU A 90 7.94 -1.81 -15.82
CA LEU A 90 7.43 -2.99 -15.13
C LEU A 90 8.54 -4.03 -14.88
N VAL A 91 9.42 -4.27 -15.86
CA VAL A 91 10.59 -5.14 -15.69
C VAL A 91 11.51 -4.60 -14.60
N GLY A 92 11.77 -3.30 -14.58
CA GLY A 92 12.55 -2.66 -13.51
C GLY A 92 11.92 -2.86 -12.13
N LEU A 93 10.61 -2.71 -12.00
CA LEU A 93 9.87 -2.96 -10.76
C LEU A 93 10.00 -4.42 -10.33
N LEU A 94 9.79 -5.37 -11.25
CA LEU A 94 9.92 -6.80 -10.97
C LEU A 94 11.34 -7.18 -10.56
N LEU A 95 12.37 -6.54 -11.14
CA LEU A 95 13.76 -6.74 -10.72
C LEU A 95 13.98 -6.24 -9.29
N ILE A 96 13.47 -5.06 -8.93
CA ILE A 96 13.58 -4.54 -7.55
C ILE A 96 12.85 -5.47 -6.58
N LEU A 97 11.64 -5.92 -6.93
CA LEU A 97 10.87 -6.88 -6.12
C LEU A 97 11.60 -8.20 -5.94
N PHE A 98 12.20 -8.72 -7.01
CA PHE A 98 12.99 -9.95 -6.97
C PHE A 98 14.22 -9.81 -6.07
N ILE A 99 14.93 -8.68 -6.15
CA ILE A 99 16.05 -8.38 -5.27
C ILE A 99 15.58 -8.31 -3.81
N GLY A 100 14.49 -7.57 -3.54
CA GLY A 100 13.94 -7.45 -2.19
C GLY A 100 13.48 -8.78 -1.61
N TYR A 101 12.80 -9.60 -2.40
CA TYR A 101 12.42 -10.97 -2.03
C TYR A 101 13.65 -11.85 -1.72
N SER A 102 14.69 -11.76 -2.57
CA SER A 102 15.91 -12.56 -2.41
C SER A 102 16.75 -12.14 -1.20
N MET A 103 16.64 -10.87 -0.77
CA MET A 103 17.33 -10.34 0.41
C MET A 103 16.54 -10.51 1.70
N ALA A 104 15.23 -10.75 1.63
CA ALA A 104 14.38 -10.89 2.80
C ALA A 104 14.70 -12.17 3.58
N SER A 105 14.79 -12.06 4.91
CA SER A 105 14.80 -13.22 5.79
C SER A 105 13.43 -13.89 5.75
N GLY A 106 13.43 -15.23 5.71
CA GLY A 106 12.22 -16.03 5.89
C GLY A 106 11.77 -16.16 7.34
N GLU A 107 12.55 -15.56 8.24
CA GLU A 107 12.37 -15.65 9.69
C GLU A 107 12.06 -14.27 10.26
N VAL A 108 11.24 -14.29 11.31
CA VAL A 108 10.81 -13.11 12.04
C VAL A 108 11.64 -13.02 13.31
N THR A 109 12.54 -12.04 13.37
CA THR A 109 13.40 -11.81 14.53
C THR A 109 12.86 -10.76 15.48
N ASP A 110 11.83 -10.02 15.06
CA ASP A 110 11.23 -8.92 15.80
C ASP A 110 9.96 -9.42 16.57
N PRO A 111 9.90 -9.24 17.90
CA PRO A 111 8.80 -9.74 18.72
C PRO A 111 7.44 -9.14 18.35
N GLU A 112 7.38 -7.87 17.98
CA GLU A 112 6.14 -7.21 17.56
C GLU A 112 5.64 -7.76 16.22
N ILE A 113 6.55 -7.99 15.27
CA ILE A 113 6.18 -8.61 13.97
C ILE A 113 5.71 -10.06 14.18
N ALA A 114 6.36 -10.81 15.07
CA ALA A 114 5.96 -12.18 15.39
C ALA A 114 4.54 -12.22 15.97
N ASN A 115 4.22 -11.30 16.88
CA ASN A 115 2.89 -11.20 17.47
C ASN A 115 1.82 -10.78 16.44
N ALA A 116 2.16 -9.90 15.49
CA ALA A 116 1.25 -9.52 14.41
C ALA A 116 0.95 -10.69 13.46
N ILE A 117 1.95 -11.53 13.18
CA ILE A 117 1.79 -12.76 12.38
C ILE A 117 0.91 -13.76 13.11
N GLU A 118 1.18 -14.06 14.38
CA GLU A 118 0.38 -14.99 15.19
C GLU A 118 -1.10 -14.56 15.23
N LYS A 119 -1.36 -13.27 15.39
CA LYS A 119 -2.72 -12.70 15.33
C LYS A 119 -3.38 -12.88 13.97
N PHE A 120 -2.65 -12.64 12.89
CA PHE A 120 -3.15 -12.86 11.53
C PHE A 120 -3.51 -14.33 11.32
N GLU A 121 -2.61 -15.25 11.68
CA GLU A 121 -2.82 -16.68 11.48
C GLU A 121 -4.00 -17.21 12.29
N THR A 122 -4.13 -16.76 13.54
CA THR A 122 -5.26 -17.11 14.41
C THR A 122 -6.59 -16.57 13.89
N SER A 123 -6.60 -15.33 13.40
CA SER A 123 -7.85 -14.67 12.96
C SER A 123 -8.33 -15.13 11.59
N GLN A 124 -7.42 -15.60 10.73
CA GLN A 124 -7.71 -16.02 9.37
C GLN A 124 -7.70 -17.54 9.19
N GLU A 125 -7.44 -18.29 10.25
CA GLU A 125 -7.23 -19.75 10.23
C GLU A 125 -6.24 -20.17 9.11
N ALA A 126 -5.19 -19.37 8.90
CA ALA A 126 -4.29 -19.49 7.77
C ALA A 126 -2.82 -19.36 8.21
N GLU A 127 -1.95 -20.25 7.77
CA GLU A 127 -0.53 -20.24 8.12
C GLU A 127 0.28 -19.40 7.11
N LEU A 128 1.12 -18.50 7.61
CA LEU A 128 2.05 -17.71 6.82
C LEU A 128 3.35 -18.50 6.64
N THR A 129 3.53 -19.04 5.43
CA THR A 129 4.76 -19.75 5.07
C THR A 129 5.96 -18.81 4.95
N GLU A 130 7.17 -19.36 5.00
CA GLU A 130 8.42 -18.64 4.75
C GLU A 130 8.38 -17.81 3.45
N GLY A 131 7.75 -18.36 2.40
CA GLY A 131 7.58 -17.67 1.12
C GLY A 131 6.66 -16.46 1.22
N ASN A 132 5.60 -16.54 2.03
CA ASN A 132 4.72 -15.40 2.28
C ASN A 132 5.45 -14.27 3.00
N LEU A 133 6.26 -14.61 4.01
CA LEU A 133 7.04 -13.64 4.78
C LEU A 133 8.09 -12.92 3.91
N LYS A 134 8.83 -13.67 3.08
CA LYS A 134 9.77 -13.10 2.11
C LYS A 134 9.08 -12.19 1.11
N PHE A 135 7.88 -12.55 0.67
CA PHE A 135 7.09 -11.73 -0.26
C PHE A 135 6.61 -10.43 0.39
N ILE A 136 6.06 -10.49 1.62
CA ILE A 136 5.64 -9.32 2.38
C ILE A 136 6.84 -8.37 2.57
N SER A 137 7.94 -8.87 3.13
CA SER A 137 9.15 -8.08 3.38
C SER A 137 9.75 -7.50 2.10
N GLY A 138 9.88 -8.31 1.05
CA GLY A 138 10.38 -7.87 -0.26
C GLY A 138 9.50 -6.79 -0.91
N SER A 139 8.17 -6.89 -0.75
CA SER A 139 7.23 -5.89 -1.27
C SER A 139 7.30 -4.56 -0.51
N ILE A 140 7.50 -4.60 0.82
CA ILE A 140 7.72 -3.41 1.65
C ILE A 140 9.00 -2.70 1.23
N LEU A 141 10.12 -3.44 1.08
CA LEU A 141 11.38 -2.86 0.61
C LEU A 141 11.23 -2.22 -0.77
N THR A 142 10.52 -2.89 -1.68
CA THR A 142 10.23 -2.37 -3.01
C THR A 142 9.48 -1.05 -2.94
N ALA A 143 8.46 -0.95 -2.09
CA ALA A 143 7.71 0.28 -1.89
C ALA A 143 8.61 1.42 -1.37
N LEU A 144 9.47 1.15 -0.39
CA LEU A 144 10.42 2.14 0.15
C LEU A 144 11.42 2.62 -0.91
N VAL A 145 11.96 1.70 -1.72
CA VAL A 145 12.85 2.05 -2.85
C VAL A 145 12.13 2.92 -3.85
N MET A 146 10.88 2.59 -4.21
CA MET A 146 10.09 3.39 -5.15
C MET A 146 9.77 4.78 -4.63
N ILE A 147 9.47 4.92 -3.33
CA ILE A 147 9.31 6.23 -2.68
C ILE A 147 10.61 7.03 -2.79
N GLY A 148 11.76 6.43 -2.48
CA GLY A 148 13.07 7.05 -2.62
C GLY A 148 13.34 7.51 -4.06
N LEU A 149 13.09 6.63 -5.04
CA LEU A 149 13.24 6.96 -6.46
C LEU A 149 12.30 8.09 -6.88
N ALA A 150 11.07 8.12 -6.39
CA ALA A 150 10.11 9.18 -6.69
C ALA A 150 10.59 10.54 -6.17
N ILE A 151 11.10 10.59 -4.93
CA ILE A 151 11.66 11.81 -4.33
C ILE A 151 12.89 12.27 -5.10
N LEU A 152 13.84 11.37 -5.40
CA LEU A 152 15.04 11.68 -6.18
C LEU A 152 14.68 12.22 -7.57
N THR A 153 13.71 11.58 -8.22
CA THR A 153 13.19 12.01 -9.52
C THR A 153 12.61 13.43 -9.43
N LEU A 154 11.79 13.71 -8.41
CA LEU A 154 11.22 15.04 -8.18
C LEU A 154 12.32 16.09 -8.00
N ILE A 155 13.36 15.80 -7.21
CA ILE A 155 14.49 16.73 -7.00
C ILE A 155 15.23 16.97 -8.31
N VAL A 156 15.64 15.91 -9.02
CA VAL A 156 16.44 16.02 -10.25
C VAL A 156 15.68 16.79 -11.33
N PHE A 157 14.40 16.48 -11.53
CA PHE A 157 13.57 17.17 -12.53
C PHE A 157 13.17 18.58 -12.08
N GLY A 158 12.96 18.79 -10.79
CA GLY A 158 12.73 20.12 -10.21
C GLY A 158 13.92 21.05 -10.45
N ILE A 159 15.14 20.60 -10.12
CA ILE A 159 16.37 21.36 -10.36
C ILE A 159 16.58 21.61 -11.85
N ARG A 160 16.43 20.58 -12.70
CA ARG A 160 16.55 20.74 -14.16
C ARG A 160 15.54 21.72 -14.73
N GLY A 161 14.34 21.79 -14.14
CA GLY A 161 13.29 22.73 -14.53
C GLY A 161 13.58 24.19 -14.14
N ILE A 162 14.45 24.42 -13.15
CA ILE A 162 14.90 25.78 -12.77
C ILE A 162 15.99 26.29 -13.74
N PHE A 163 16.79 25.37 -14.30
CA PHE A 163 17.88 25.69 -15.24
C PHE A 163 17.48 25.62 -16.72
N LYS A 164 16.19 25.47 -17.01
CA LYS A 164 15.60 25.56 -18.36
C LYS A 164 14.59 26.69 -18.39
#